data_AF-A0A951BCQ8-F1
#
_entry.id   AF-A0A951BCQ8-F1
#
_cell.length_a   1.000
_cell.length_b   1.000
_cell.length_c   1.000
_cell.angle_alpha   90.00
_cell.angle_beta   90.00
_cell.angle_gamma   90.00
#
_symmetry.space_group_name_H-M   'P 1'
#
loop_
_entity.id
_entity.type
_entity.pdbx_description
1 polymer ?
#
loop_
_entity_poly.entity_id
_entity_poly.type
_entity_poly.pdbx_seq_one_letter_code
_entity_poly.pdbx_strand_id
1 'polypeptide(L)'
;MEIEAKGPVQRSISKSRSSGPHVVKSAARTLQILEFFDEVRCPVNVVTVSEALRYPQSSTSALLRSLVAIGYLQYNQRARTY
;
A
#
# COMPACT_ATOMS: atom_id res chain seq x y z
N MET A 1 28.62 -20.09 -40.58
CA MET A 1 27.55 -20.50 -39.65
C MET A 1 27.75 -19.68 -38.39
N GLU A 2 26.67 -19.08 -37.91
CA GLU A 2 26.53 -18.08 -36.82
C GLU A 2 27.65 -17.97 -35.79
N ILE A 3 27.94 -16.73 -35.37
CA ILE A 3 27.58 -16.35 -34.01
C ILE A 3 27.19 -14.86 -33.94
N GLU A 4 26.10 -14.70 -33.22
CA GLU A 4 25.14 -13.60 -33.17
C GLU A 4 25.64 -12.39 -32.37
N ALA A 5 25.31 -11.21 -32.88
CA ALA A 5 25.49 -9.94 -32.19
C ALA A 5 24.59 -9.87 -30.95
N LYS A 6 25.18 -9.68 -29.77
CA LYS A 6 24.43 -9.28 -28.57
C LYS A 6 24.82 -7.86 -28.20
N GLY A 7 23.98 -6.92 -28.64
CA GLY A 7 24.06 -5.49 -28.32
C GLY A 7 23.97 -5.20 -26.82
N PRO A 8 24.18 -3.94 -26.42
CA PRO A 8 24.43 -3.57 -25.03
C PRO A 8 23.23 -3.86 -24.13
N VAL A 9 23.49 -4.51 -23.00
CA VAL A 9 22.50 -4.71 -21.94
C VAL A 9 22.18 -3.37 -21.29
N GLN A 10 21.10 -2.72 -21.73
CA GLN A 10 20.57 -1.54 -21.06
C GLN A 10 19.83 -1.98 -19.80
N ARG A 11 20.56 -2.07 -18.68
CA ARG A 11 19.95 -2.19 -17.36
C ARG A 11 19.42 -0.82 -16.95
N SER A 12 18.09 -0.76 -16.92
CA SER A 12 17.25 0.39 -16.63
C SER A 12 17.44 0.95 -15.21
N ILE A 13 17.78 2.24 -15.19
CA ILE A 13 17.33 3.30 -14.27
C ILE A 13 17.61 3.06 -12.77
N SER A 14 18.74 3.60 -12.33
CA SER A 14 18.99 3.98 -10.95
C SER A 14 17.90 4.93 -10.46
N LYS A 15 17.06 4.45 -9.55
CA LYS A 15 16.08 5.25 -8.80
C LYS A 15 16.81 6.43 -8.16
N SER A 16 16.53 7.63 -8.63
CA SER A 16 17.10 8.86 -8.10
C SER A 16 16.81 8.92 -6.59
N ARG A 17 17.88 9.11 -5.80
CA ARG A 17 17.77 9.29 -4.36
C ARG A 17 17.26 10.71 -4.13
N SER A 18 15.94 10.86 -3.93
CA SER A 18 15.35 12.09 -3.43
C SER A 18 16.02 12.45 -2.10
N SER A 19 16.68 13.61 -2.05
CA SER A 19 17.39 14.15 -0.89
C SER A 19 16.43 14.73 0.16
N GLY A 20 15.46 13.92 0.59
CA GLY A 20 14.56 14.17 1.70
C GLY A 20 14.62 13.00 2.70
N PRO A 21 14.04 13.14 3.91
CA PRO A 21 13.98 12.06 4.88
C PRO A 21 13.35 10.82 4.24
N HIS A 22 14.01 9.67 4.37
CA HIS A 22 13.55 8.42 3.78
C HIS A 22 12.38 7.86 4.60
N VAL A 23 11.16 8.30 4.27
CA VAL A 23 9.94 7.81 4.90
C VAL A 23 9.64 6.39 4.43
N VAL A 24 9.49 5.47 5.38
CA VAL A 24 9.02 4.11 5.11
C VAL A 24 7.54 4.17 4.77
N LYS A 25 7.22 3.98 3.48
CA LYS A 25 5.84 4.16 2.96
C LYS A 25 4.79 3.30 3.64
N SER A 26 5.13 2.09 4.12
CA SER A 26 4.16 1.26 4.84
C SER A 26 3.81 1.87 6.20
N ALA A 27 4.81 2.34 6.96
CA ALA A 27 4.58 2.99 8.26
C ALA A 27 3.70 4.24 8.12
N ALA A 28 4.02 5.12 7.16
CA ALA A 28 3.20 6.31 6.90
C ALA A 28 1.76 5.95 6.52
N ARG A 29 1.57 4.99 5.59
CA ARG A 29 0.23 4.57 5.16
C ARG A 29 -0.58 3.91 6.28
N THR A 30 0.06 3.18 7.18
CA THR A 30 -0.63 2.59 8.34
C THR A 30 -1.20 3.66 9.26
N LEU A 31 -0.42 4.70 9.58
CA LEU A 31 -0.90 5.81 10.42
C LEU A 31 -2.05 6.58 9.75
N GLN A 32 -1.91 6.87 8.45
CA GLN A 32 -2.95 7.54 7.67
C GLN A 32 -4.26 6.73 7.59
N ILE A 33 -4.17 5.39 7.56
CA ILE A 33 -5.35 4.53 7.68
C ILE A 33 -6.03 4.68 9.04
N LEU A 34 -5.26 4.70 10.14
CA LEU A 34 -5.84 4.86 11.48
C LEU A 34 -6.50 6.23 11.66
N GLU A 35 -5.86 7.29 11.16
CA GLU A 35 -6.43 8.65 11.12
C GLU A 35 -7.75 8.66 10.34
N PHE A 36 -7.79 8.02 9.17
CA PHE A 36 -9.01 7.91 8.38
C PHE A 36 -10.17 7.23 9.14
N PHE A 37 -9.90 6.15 9.89
CA PHE A 37 -10.92 5.49 10.70
C PHE A 37 -11.40 6.37 11.88
N ASP A 38 -10.49 7.13 12.51
CA ASP A 38 -10.87 8.08 13.57
C ASP A 38 -11.72 9.24 13.03
N GLU A 39 -11.50 9.67 11.78
CA GLU A 39 -12.31 10.68 11.11
C GLU A 39 -13.70 10.18 10.74
N VAL A 40 -13.81 9.04 10.04
CA VAL A 40 -15.10 8.58 9.49
C VAL A 40 -16.01 7.91 10.53
N ARG A 41 -15.43 7.30 11.57
CA ARG A 41 -16.14 6.65 12.70
C ARG A 41 -17.29 5.72 12.29
N CYS A 42 -17.18 5.08 11.13
CA CYS A 42 -18.16 4.12 10.64
C CYS A 42 -17.47 2.97 9.90
N PRO A 43 -18.11 1.79 9.80
CA PRO A 43 -17.54 0.66 9.09
C PRO A 43 -17.37 0.95 7.60
N VAL A 44 -16.19 0.69 7.05
CA VAL A 44 -15.86 0.98 5.65
C VAL A 44 -15.20 -0.21 4.97
N ASN A 45 -15.44 -0.37 3.67
CA ASN A 45 -14.83 -1.46 2.90
C ASN A 45 -13.45 -1.04 2.36
N VAL A 46 -12.70 -2.03 1.86
CA VAL A 46 -11.33 -1.80 1.35
C VAL A 46 -11.28 -0.85 0.16
N VAL A 47 -12.30 -0.82 -0.69
CA VAL A 47 -12.36 0.06 -1.87
C VAL A 47 -12.46 1.50 -1.41
N THR A 48 -13.37 1.79 -0.47
CA THR A 48 -13.53 3.13 0.12
C THR A 48 -12.23 3.65 0.75
N VAL A 49 -11.53 2.83 1.54
CA VAL A 49 -10.22 3.23 2.14
C VAL A 49 -9.18 3.48 1.05
N SER A 50 -9.13 2.61 0.03
CA SER A 50 -8.17 2.71 -1.06
C SER A 50 -8.37 3.97 -1.90
N GLU A 51 -9.61 4.33 -2.18
CA GLU A 51 -10.00 5.52 -2.94
C GLU A 51 -9.77 6.79 -2.12
N ALA A 52 -10.21 6.80 -0.86
CA ALA A 52 -10.06 7.96 0.03
C ALA A 52 -8.59 8.35 0.21
N LEU A 53 -7.72 7.36 0.43
CA LEU A 53 -6.28 7.59 0.65
C LEU A 53 -5.44 7.54 -0.63
N ARG A 54 -6.06 7.27 -1.79
CA ARG A 54 -5.40 7.10 -3.10
C ARG A 54 -4.26 6.08 -3.09
N TYR A 55 -4.48 4.96 -2.40
CA TYR A 55 -3.52 3.85 -2.36
C TYR A 55 -3.89 2.75 -3.35
N PRO A 56 -2.93 1.93 -3.79
CA PRO A 56 -3.25 0.70 -4.51
C PRO A 56 -4.02 -0.28 -3.61
N GLN A 57 -5.14 -0.79 -4.11
CA GLN A 57 -6.06 -1.65 -3.34
C GLN A 57 -5.38 -2.89 -2.75
N SER A 58 -4.44 -3.52 -3.46
CA SER A 58 -3.72 -4.69 -2.95
C SER A 58 -2.87 -4.37 -1.72
N SER A 59 -2.17 -3.22 -1.73
CA SER A 59 -1.41 -2.74 -0.58
C SER A 59 -2.33 -2.34 0.58
N THR A 60 -3.44 -1.66 0.30
CA THR A 60 -4.45 -1.30 1.31
C THR A 60 -5.01 -2.55 1.99
N SER A 61 -5.36 -3.57 1.20
CA SER A 61 -5.86 -4.85 1.70
C SER A 61 -4.85 -5.52 2.64
N ALA A 62 -3.57 -5.52 2.27
CA ALA A 62 -2.51 -6.10 3.11
C ALA A 62 -2.39 -5.35 4.44
N LEU A 63 -2.37 -4.02 4.42
CA LEU A 63 -2.26 -3.20 5.64
C LEU A 63 -3.48 -3.37 6.56
N LEU A 64 -4.70 -3.34 6.03
CA LEU A 64 -5.92 -3.54 6.81
C LEU A 64 -5.96 -4.92 7.46
N ARG A 65 -5.57 -5.98 6.73
CA ARG A 65 -5.48 -7.33 7.29
C ARG A 65 -4.42 -7.43 8.38
N SER A 66 -3.29 -6.76 8.23
CA SER A 66 -2.28 -6.66 9.29
C SER A 66 -2.86 -6.00 10.54
N LEU A 67 -3.55 -4.87 10.40
CA LEU A 67 -4.19 -4.16 11.52
C LEU A 67 -5.24 -5.02 12.23
N VAL A 68 -6.01 -5.84 11.50
CA VAL A 68 -6.93 -6.83 12.10
C VAL A 68 -6.15 -7.88 12.88
N ALA A 69 -5.08 -8.43 12.30
CA ALA A 69 -4.28 -9.47 12.95
C ALA A 69 -3.62 -9.01 14.25
N ILE A 70 -3.27 -7.72 14.37
CA ILE A 70 -2.69 -7.13 15.59
C ILE A 70 -3.74 -6.46 16.50
N GLY A 71 -5.04 -6.60 16.20
CA GLY A 71 -6.13 -6.16 17.07
C GLY A 71 -6.49 -4.67 17.01
N TYR A 72 -5.97 -3.93 16.05
CA TYR A 72 -6.29 -2.49 15.88
C TYR A 72 -7.58 -2.25 15.09
N LEU A 73 -7.96 -3.18 14.21
CA LEU A 73 -9.23 -3.15 13.49
C LEU A 73 -9.99 -4.47 13.71
N GLN A 74 -11.29 -4.44 13.48
CA GLN A 74 -12.10 -5.64 13.35
C GLN A 74 -12.45 -5.84 11.87
N TYR A 75 -12.86 -7.05 11.48
CA TYR A 75 -13.37 -7.28 10.13
C TYR A 75 -14.71 -7.98 10.20
N ASN A 76 -15.74 -7.32 9.67
CA ASN A 76 -17.07 -7.89 9.54
C ASN A 76 -17.16 -8.64 8.20
N GLN A 77 -17.13 -9.97 8.25
CA GLN A 77 -17.17 -10.80 7.04
C GLN A 77 -18.46 -10.65 6.23
N ARG A 78 -19.60 -10.41 6.90
CA ARG A 78 -20.91 -10.30 6.25
C ARG A 78 -21.04 -8.98 5.49
N ALA A 79 -20.64 -7.87 6.13
CA ALA A 79 -20.68 -6.54 5.53
C ALA A 79 -19.46 -6.25 4.64
N ARG A 80 -18.39 -7.05 4.76
CA ARG A 80 -17.09 -6.87 4.10
C ARG A 80 -16.47 -5.50 4.44
N THR A 81 -16.66 -5.07 5.68
CA THR A 81 -16.16 -3.81 6.22
C THR A 81 -15.16 -4.08 7.33
N TYR A 82 -14.25 -3.13 7.49
CA TYR A 82 -13.35 -3.02 8.64
C TYR A 82 -13.93 -2.00 9.63
#